data_AF-A0A949XC69-F1
#
_entry.id   AF-A0A949XC69-F1
#
_cell.length_a   1.000
_cell.length_b   1.000
_cell.length_c   1.000
_cell.angle_alpha   90.00
_cell.angle_beta   90.00
_cell.angle_gamma   90.00
#
_symmetry.space_group_name_H-M   'P 1'
#
loop_
_entity.id
_entity.type
_entity.pdbx_description
1 polymer ?
#
loop_
_entity_poly.entity_id
_entity_poly.type
_entity_poly.pdbx_seq_one_letter_code
_entity_poly.pdbx_strand_id
1 'polypeptide(L)' 'MSIPAGSDPIRVMLADDHRVLRESLKLLLEQNGCEVVGEASTGEE' A
#
# COMPACT_ATOMS: atom_id res chain seq x y z
N MET A 1 -14.94 19.21 -5.49
CA MET A 1 -15.29 17.85 -5.02
C MET A 1 -14.60 17.69 -3.68
N SER A 2 -15.32 17.69 -2.54
CA SER A 2 -14.70 17.42 -1.24
C SER A 2 -14.67 15.92 -1.04
N ILE A 3 -13.49 15.33 -0.88
CA ILE A 3 -13.36 13.92 -0.53
C ILE A 3 -13.81 13.82 0.93
N PRO A 4 -14.80 12.97 1.27
CA PRO A 4 -15.19 12.78 2.66
C PRO A 4 -13.97 12.28 3.42
N ALA A 5 -13.62 12.95 4.52
CA ALA A 5 -12.59 12.48 5.45
C ALA A 5 -13.14 11.23 6.16
N GLY A 6 -13.05 10.08 5.49
CA GLY A 6 -13.26 8.79 6.13
C GLY A 6 -12.20 8.63 7.21
N SER A 7 -12.62 8.23 8.41
CA SER A 7 -11.76 7.88 9.53
C SER A 7 -10.90 6.63 9.30
N ASP A 8 -11.13 5.94 8.17
CA ASP A 8 -10.53 4.66 7.89
C ASP A 8 -9.22 4.84 7.09
N PRO A 9 -8.17 4.07 7.41
CA PRO A 9 -6.88 4.17 6.74
C PRO A 9 -7.01 3.86 5.24
N ILE A 10 -6.18 4.53 4.43
CA ILE A 10 -6.10 4.25 2.99
C ILE A 10 -5.52 2.84 2.82
N ARG A 11 -6.29 1.95 2.18
CA ARG A 11 -5.87 0.57 1.90
C ARG A 11 -5.08 0.51 0.59
N VAL A 12 -3.90 -0.11 0.63
CA VAL A 12 -2.93 -0.13 -0.47
C VAL A 12 -2.49 -1.57 -0.77
N MET A 13 -2.43 -1.92 -2.06
CA MET A 13 -1.80 -3.15 -2.55
C MET A 13 -0.53 -2.78 -3.32
N LEU A 14 0.58 -3.44 -3.01
CA LEU A 14 1.87 -3.17 -3.64
C LEU A 14 2.11 -4.16 -4.78
N ALA A 15 2.17 -3.67 -6.01
CA ALA A 15 2.50 -4.48 -7.19
C ALA A 15 3.85 -4.05 -7.76
N ASP A 16 4.87 -4.88 -7.61
CA ASP A 16 6.23 -4.65 -8.13
C ASP A 16 7.03 -5.96 -8.10
N ASP A 17 7.88 -6.24 -9.09
CA ASP A 17 8.69 -7.47 -9.15
C ASP A 17 9.93 -7.44 -8.23
N HIS A 18 10.23 -6.30 -7.60
CA HIS A 18 11.39 -6.11 -6.73
C HIS A 18 11.02 -6.11 -5.24
N ARG A 19 11.42 -7.17 -4.53
CA ARG A 19 11.17 -7.37 -3.09
C ARG A 19 11.61 -6.18 -2.21
N VAL A 20 12.81 -5.64 -2.41
CA VAL A 20 13.36 -4.54 -1.60
C VAL A 20 12.49 -3.28 -1.72
N LEU A 21 11.96 -3.02 -2.91
CA LEU A 21 11.08 -1.87 -3.15
C LEU A 21 9.75 -2.05 -2.40
N ARG A 22 9.13 -3.23 -2.48
CA ARG A 22 7.90 -3.52 -1.73
C ARG A 22 8.09 -3.41 -0.21
N GLU A 23 9.16 -3.97 0.33
CA GLU A 23 9.47 -3.91 1.78
C GLU A 23 9.65 -2.45 2.26
N SER A 24 10.38 -1.64 1.49
CA SER A 24 10.60 -0.22 1.82
C SER A 24 9.33 0.62 1.69
N LEU A 25 8.53 0.42 0.63
CA LEU A 25 7.25 1.13 0.46
C LEU A 25 6.24 0.76 1.53
N LYS A 26 6.16 -0.52 1.91
CA LYS A 26 5.28 -0.98 2.98
C LYS A 26 5.56 -0.25 4.28
N LEU A 27 6.82 -0.19 4.70
CA LEU A 27 7.23 0.51 5.90
C LEU A 27 6.85 1.99 5.86
N LEU A 28 7.12 2.67 4.74
CA LEU A 28 6.79 4.09 4.58
C LEU A 28 5.28 4.33 4.61
N LEU A 29 4.48 3.50 3.95
CA LEU A 29 3.03 3.64 3.89
C LEU A 29 2.39 3.40 5.26
N GLU A 30 2.78 2.35 5.96
CA GLU A 30 2.29 2.04 7.31
C GLU A 30 2.64 3.17 8.30
N GLN A 31 3.85 3.73 8.21
CA GLN A 31 4.27 4.90 9.02
C GLN A 31 3.45 6.16 8.72
N ASN A 32 2.87 6.27 7.53
CA ASN A 32 2.05 7.42 7.10
C ASN A 32 0.54 7.16 7.22
N GLY A 33 0.13 6.13 7.99
CA GLY A 33 -1.29 5.86 8.29
C GLY A 33 -2.06 5.18 7.16
N CYS A 34 -1.35 4.55 6.21
CA CYS A 34 -1.95 3.65 5.24
C CYS A 34 -1.91 2.21 5.75
N GLU A 35 -2.81 1.37 5.25
CA GLU A 35 -2.87 -0.06 5.53
C GLU A 35 -2.44 -0.83 4.28
N VAL A 36 -1.34 -1.57 4.34
CA VAL A 36 -0.95 -2.46 3.24
C VAL A 36 -1.68 -3.78 3.36
N VAL A 37 -2.60 -4.04 2.43
CA VAL A 37 -3.50 -5.21 2.48
C VAL A 37 -2.97 -6.41 1.69
N GLY A 38 -1.90 -6.23 0.92
CA GLY A 38 -1.29 -7.29 0.12
C GLY A 38 -0.12 -6.82 -0.74
N GLU A 39 0.61 -7.79 -1.27
CA GLU A 39 1.72 -7.59 -2.20
C GLU A 39 1.56 -8.55 -3.38
N ALA A 40 1.89 -8.09 -4.58
CA ALA A 40 1.94 -8.87 -5.81
C ALA A 40 3.30 -8.65 -6.48
N SER A 41 3.95 -9.75 -6.86
CA SER A 41 5.20 -9.74 -7.61
C SER A 41 4.99 -9.94 -9.11
N THR A 42 3.79 -10.34 -9.51
CA THR A 42 3.36 -10.54 -10.90
C THR A 42 1.95 -9.98 -11.09
N GLY A 43 1.44 -10.00 -12.33
CA GLY A 43 0.09 -9.51 -12.62
C GLY A 43 -1.02 -10.48 -12.25
N GLU A 44 -0.70 -11.76 -12.09
CA GLU A 44 -1.62 -12.83 -11.72
C GLU A 44 -1.84 -12.97 -10.21
N GLU A 45 -0.98 -12.34 -9.39
CA GLU A 45 -1.02 -12.32 -7.93
C GLU A 45 -1.95 -11.22 -7.36
#